data_AF-A0A6J6EJ40-F1
#
_entry.id   AF-A0A6J6EJ40-F1
#
_cell.length_a   1.000
_cell.length_b   1.000
_cell.length_c   1.000
_cell.angle_alpha   90.00
_cell.angle_beta   90.00
_cell.angle_gamma   90.00
#
_symmetry.space_group_name_H-M   'P 1'
#
loop_
_entity.id
_entity.type
_entity.pdbx_description
1 polymer ?
#
loop_
_entity_poly.entity_id
_entity_poly.type
_entity_poly.pdbx_seq_one_letter_code
_entity_poly.pdbx_strand_id
1 'polypeptide(L)'
;MEILRFEDSTSPAPKRKKSSKGYITLGFVAAVFGIGSAFATTTVEINSGDGISLGQGVTLAAACDTDIDIVPITEMRVVGDATPSPTFFLEKLVIEDINPVLRAAATDSMPAVNGCGNQTFEVQIFNTAPTPTAYSCGDLQPNIPTPGSDIQAIELREGAEPTYRGITCTGSTISFQVTDFPIGNSRYDILFDDAPSAISYITLVSRES
;
A
#
# COMPACT_ATOMS: atom_id res chain seq x y z
N MET A 1 16.60 62.30 -60.73
CA MET A 1 18.01 62.03 -61.07
C MET A 1 18.85 62.43 -59.87
N GLU A 2 19.93 61.68 -59.63
CA GLU A 2 20.98 61.88 -58.61
C GLU A 2 20.58 61.61 -57.15
N ILE A 3 21.40 60.99 -56.30
CA ILE A 3 22.65 60.23 -56.47
C ILE A 3 22.81 59.41 -55.18
N LEU A 4 23.27 58.17 -55.33
CA LEU A 4 23.76 57.29 -54.27
C LEU A 4 25.04 57.93 -53.68
N ARG A 5 25.34 57.82 -52.38
CA ARG A 5 26.34 56.88 -51.80
C ARG A 5 26.90 57.53 -50.52
N PHE A 6 27.56 56.92 -49.52
CA PHE A 6 27.95 55.57 -49.10
C PHE A 6 28.57 55.74 -47.68
N GLU A 7 28.57 54.66 -46.89
CA GLU A 7 29.69 54.25 -45.99
C GLU A 7 30.11 55.17 -44.81
N ASP A 8 30.52 54.71 -43.63
CA ASP A 8 30.63 53.36 -43.07
C ASP A 8 30.82 53.45 -41.53
N SER A 9 30.46 52.35 -40.87
CA SER A 9 31.02 51.76 -39.65
C SER A 9 31.48 52.61 -38.44
N THR A 10 30.95 52.28 -37.25
CA THR A 10 31.77 51.92 -36.08
C THR A 10 30.94 51.12 -35.06
N SER A 11 31.25 49.81 -35.02
CA SER A 11 31.27 48.86 -33.90
C SER A 11 30.07 48.72 -32.92
N PRO A 12 29.51 47.49 -32.74
CA PRO A 12 28.47 47.21 -31.77
C PRO A 12 29.04 46.69 -30.43
N ALA A 13 28.60 47.25 -29.30
CA ALA A 13 28.42 46.56 -28.01
C ALA A 13 27.95 47.56 -26.92
N PRO A 14 27.42 47.11 -25.77
CA PRO A 14 26.27 46.22 -25.60
C PRO A 14 25.31 46.81 -24.54
N LYS A 15 23.98 46.66 -24.65
CA LYS A 15 23.09 46.91 -23.48
C LYS A 15 21.75 46.18 -23.56
N ARG A 16 21.81 44.92 -23.10
CA ARG A 16 20.96 44.35 -22.05
C ARG A 16 19.45 44.68 -22.11
N LYS A 17 18.66 43.69 -22.55
CA LYS A 17 17.54 43.06 -21.79
C LYS A 17 16.98 41.89 -22.60
N LYS A 18 17.69 40.75 -22.57
CA LYS A 18 17.11 39.46 -22.97
C LYS A 18 16.02 39.11 -21.96
N SER A 19 14.83 38.78 -22.47
CA SER A 19 13.67 38.38 -21.71
C SER A 19 13.96 37.12 -20.88
N SER A 20 14.03 37.25 -19.56
CA SER A 20 14.09 36.12 -18.62
C SER A 20 12.70 35.50 -18.42
N LYS A 21 12.01 35.18 -19.51
CA LYS A 21 10.69 34.50 -19.46
C LYS A 21 10.75 33.03 -19.90
N GLY A 22 11.92 32.54 -20.33
CA GLY A 22 12.07 31.16 -20.85
C GLY A 22 12.49 30.10 -19.83
N TYR A 23 12.92 30.47 -18.62
CA TYR A 23 13.46 29.49 -17.66
C TYR A 23 12.51 29.09 -16.53
N ILE A 24 11.40 29.82 -16.33
CA ILE A 24 10.41 29.46 -15.30
C ILE A 24 9.45 28.38 -15.82
N THR A 25 9.16 28.36 -17.12
CA THR A 25 8.29 27.35 -17.73
C THR A 25 8.94 25.97 -17.84
N LEU A 26 10.26 25.89 -18.00
CA LEU A 26 10.95 24.59 -18.02
C LEU A 26 11.07 23.96 -16.61
N GLY A 27 11.16 24.78 -15.55
CA GLY A 27 11.19 24.30 -14.17
C GLY A 27 9.85 23.76 -13.67
N PHE A 28 8.73 24.29 -14.18
CA PHE A 28 7.40 23.83 -13.75
C PHE A 28 7.04 22.47 -14.35
N VAL A 29 7.47 22.17 -15.57
CA VAL A 29 7.26 20.84 -16.18
C VAL A 29 8.08 19.76 -15.46
N ALA A 30 9.32 20.07 -15.03
CA ALA A 30 10.13 19.11 -14.29
C ALA A 30 9.62 18.84 -12.86
N ALA A 31 8.94 19.79 -12.22
CA ALA A 31 8.38 19.63 -10.87
C ALA A 31 7.07 18.81 -10.85
N VAL A 32 6.27 18.83 -11.93
CA VAL A 32 5.01 18.06 -11.99
C VAL A 32 5.25 16.57 -12.27
N PHE A 33 6.41 16.19 -12.80
CA PHE A 33 6.82 14.77 -12.86
C PHE A 33 7.51 14.27 -11.58
N GLY A 34 7.80 15.16 -10.61
CA GLY A 34 8.47 14.82 -9.35
C GLY A 34 7.53 14.60 -8.15
N ILE A 35 6.25 14.89 -8.30
CA ILE A 35 5.22 14.56 -7.30
C ILE A 35 4.21 13.73 -8.07
N GLY A 36 4.38 12.40 -7.99
CA GLY A 36 3.42 11.44 -8.51
C GLY A 36 2.05 11.74 -7.95
N SER A 37 1.24 12.44 -8.74
CA SER A 37 -0.18 12.57 -8.54
C SER A 37 -0.79 11.19 -8.77
N ALA A 38 -0.81 10.37 -7.73
CA ALA A 38 -1.70 9.22 -7.63
C ALA A 38 -3.13 9.72 -7.39
N PHE A 39 -3.69 10.44 -8.36
CA PHE A 39 -5.12 10.63 -8.45
C PHE A 39 -5.66 9.54 -9.35
N ALA A 40 -5.81 8.34 -8.75
CA ALA A 40 -6.53 7.24 -9.38
C ALA A 40 -8.01 7.64 -9.48
N THR A 41 -8.43 8.05 -10.67
CA THR A 41 -9.84 8.16 -11.03
C THR A 41 -10.27 6.76 -11.46
N THR A 42 -10.83 5.96 -10.57
CA THR A 42 -11.32 4.63 -10.94
C THR A 42 -12.81 4.69 -11.26
N THR A 43 -13.14 4.37 -12.50
CA THR A 43 -14.47 3.91 -12.88
C THR A 43 -14.82 2.71 -12.02
N VAL A 44 -15.91 2.83 -11.26
CA VAL A 44 -16.47 1.76 -10.43
C VAL A 44 -17.22 0.81 -11.35
N GLU A 45 -16.63 -0.36 -11.66
CA GLU A 45 -17.32 -1.44 -12.36
C GLU A 45 -17.87 -2.42 -11.32
N ILE A 46 -19.12 -2.21 -10.90
CA ILE A 46 -19.88 -3.14 -10.06
C ILE A 46 -20.42 -4.21 -11.01
N ASN A 47 -19.77 -5.38 -11.10
CA ASN A 47 -20.33 -6.69 -11.48
C ASN A 47 -19.24 -7.69 -11.96
N SER A 48 -18.31 -8.07 -11.10
CA SER A 48 -17.68 -9.40 -11.13
C SER A 48 -17.11 -9.68 -9.75
N GLY A 49 -17.06 -10.94 -9.32
CA GLY A 49 -16.60 -11.35 -7.97
C GLY A 49 -15.11 -11.12 -7.70
N ASP A 50 -14.53 -10.06 -8.26
CA ASP A 50 -13.16 -9.62 -8.06
C ASP A 50 -13.18 -8.41 -7.13
N GLY A 51 -12.32 -8.44 -6.11
CA GLY A 51 -12.29 -7.44 -5.04
C GLY A 51 -12.27 -6.00 -5.57
N ILE A 52 -13.09 -5.15 -4.96
CA ILE A 52 -13.12 -3.72 -5.23
C ILE A 52 -11.73 -3.15 -4.88
N SER A 53 -10.94 -2.82 -5.90
CA SER A 53 -9.66 -2.12 -5.72
C SER A 53 -9.95 -0.67 -5.35
N LEU A 54 -10.07 -0.43 -4.04
CA LEU A 54 -10.07 0.93 -3.48
C LEU A 54 -8.72 1.56 -3.84
N GLY A 55 -8.79 2.73 -4.48
CA GLY A 55 -7.65 3.43 -5.07
C GLY A 55 -6.40 3.36 -4.18
N GLN A 56 -5.31 2.86 -4.76
CA GLN A 56 -4.00 2.59 -4.18
C GLN A 56 -3.66 3.51 -3.01
N GLY A 57 -4.10 3.14 -1.80
CA GLY A 57 -3.56 3.65 -0.56
C GLY A 57 -2.12 3.15 -0.50
N VAL A 58 -1.16 4.06 -0.30
CA VAL A 58 0.26 3.72 -0.26
C VAL A 58 0.49 2.65 0.81
N THR A 59 0.65 1.39 0.42
CA THR A 59 1.03 0.31 1.32
C THR A 59 2.51 0.48 1.63
N LEU A 60 2.83 0.89 2.86
CA LEU A 60 4.22 0.94 3.30
C LEU A 60 4.55 -0.41 3.92
N ALA A 61 5.14 -1.31 3.12
CA ALA A 61 5.73 -2.54 3.61
C ALA A 61 7.21 -2.30 3.94
N ALA A 62 7.53 -2.18 5.23
CA ALA A 62 8.89 -2.28 5.72
C ALA A 62 9.09 -3.71 6.24
N ALA A 63 9.09 -4.67 5.32
CA ALA A 63 9.10 -6.09 5.62
C ALA A 63 10.43 -6.76 5.21
N CYS A 64 10.59 -8.00 5.65
CA CYS A 64 11.71 -8.91 5.37
C CYS A 64 11.75 -9.40 3.92
N ASP A 65 10.73 -9.10 3.14
CA ASP A 65 10.56 -9.46 1.74
C ASP A 65 9.99 -8.27 0.96
N THR A 66 10.45 -8.11 -0.28
CA THR A 66 10.04 -7.02 -1.18
C THR A 66 8.83 -7.37 -2.04
N ASP A 67 8.49 -8.65 -2.14
CA ASP A 67 7.46 -9.16 -3.04
C ASP A 67 6.10 -9.31 -2.33
N ILE A 68 5.99 -8.83 -1.09
CA ILE A 68 4.74 -8.92 -0.30
C ILE A 68 3.69 -7.96 -0.85
N ASP A 69 2.53 -8.52 -1.17
CA ASP A 69 1.34 -7.78 -1.56
C ASP A 69 0.31 -7.70 -0.43
N ILE A 70 -0.35 -6.54 -0.31
CA ILE A 70 -1.39 -6.27 0.69
C ILE A 70 -2.66 -5.84 -0.03
N VAL A 71 -3.70 -6.67 0.06
CA VAL A 71 -4.95 -6.50 -0.67
C VAL A 71 -6.13 -6.37 0.31
N PRO A 72 -6.64 -5.16 0.56
CA PRO A 72 -7.89 -4.98 1.30
C PRO A 72 -9.08 -5.36 0.42
N ILE A 73 -10.00 -6.16 0.97
CA ILE A 73 -11.23 -6.60 0.30
C ILE A 73 -12.41 -6.06 1.10
N THR A 74 -13.28 -5.31 0.41
CA THR A 74 -14.46 -4.70 1.01
C THR A 74 -15.75 -5.29 0.47
N GLU A 75 -16.75 -5.40 1.34
CA GLU A 75 -18.09 -5.85 1.01
C GLU A 75 -19.11 -4.73 1.26
N MET A 76 -20.13 -4.63 0.41
CA MET A 76 -21.28 -3.77 0.66
C MET A 76 -22.39 -4.56 1.35
N ARG A 77 -22.83 -4.09 2.51
CA ARG A 77 -23.99 -4.63 3.23
C ARG A 77 -25.04 -3.56 3.41
N VAL A 78 -26.31 -3.96 3.42
CA VAL A 78 -27.42 -3.05 3.74
C VAL A 78 -27.66 -3.12 5.24
N VAL A 79 -27.44 -2.01 5.93
CA VAL A 79 -27.56 -1.90 7.39
C VAL A 79 -28.63 -0.88 7.77
N GLY A 80 -29.26 -1.10 8.92
CA GLY A 80 -30.33 -0.27 9.47
C GLY A 80 -31.73 -0.89 9.31
N ASP A 81 -32.48 -0.94 10.41
CA ASP A 81 -33.80 -1.61 10.44
C ASP A 81 -34.91 -0.77 9.79
N ALA A 82 -35.04 0.51 10.20
CA ALA A 82 -36.14 1.38 9.76
C ALA A 82 -35.83 2.12 8.45
N THR A 83 -34.56 2.39 8.17
CA THR A 83 -34.08 3.07 6.94
C THR A 83 -32.81 2.36 6.46
N PRO A 84 -32.95 1.26 5.70
CA PRO A 84 -31.81 0.51 5.21
C PRO A 84 -30.93 1.39 4.30
N SER A 85 -29.63 1.41 4.55
CA SER A 85 -28.65 2.10 3.72
C SER A 85 -27.48 1.20 3.36
N PRO A 86 -27.00 1.22 2.10
CA PRO A 86 -25.81 0.48 1.69
C PRO A 86 -24.58 1.09 2.38
N THR A 87 -23.83 0.26 3.08
CA THR A 87 -22.58 0.62 3.75
C THR A 87 -21.50 -0.37 3.36
N PHE A 88 -20.31 0.14 3.08
CA PHE A 88 -19.15 -0.69 2.78
C PHE A 88 -18.38 -0.99 4.06
N PHE A 89 -17.99 -2.25 4.25
CA PHE A 89 -17.16 -2.71 5.35
C PHE A 89 -15.88 -3.35 4.78
N LEU A 90 -14.77 -3.21 5.49
CA LEU A 90 -13.59 -4.02 5.23
C LEU A 90 -13.91 -5.44 5.73
N GLU A 91 -13.99 -6.39 4.82
CA GLU A 91 -14.32 -7.79 5.15
C GLU A 91 -13.05 -8.58 5.44
N LYS A 92 -12.01 -8.34 4.63
CA LYS A 92 -10.79 -9.13 4.66
C LYS A 92 -9.58 -8.31 4.28
N LEU A 93 -8.46 -8.54 4.96
CA LEU A 93 -7.14 -8.09 4.53
C LEU A 93 -6.32 -9.31 4.15
N VAL A 94 -5.92 -9.38 2.89
CA VAL A 94 -5.04 -10.42 2.38
C VAL A 94 -3.61 -9.88 2.37
N ILE A 95 -2.68 -10.64 2.94
CA ILE A 95 -1.25 -10.39 2.86
C ILE A 95 -0.64 -11.61 2.20
N GLU A 96 -0.16 -11.48 0.97
CA GLU A 96 0.29 -12.60 0.15
C GLU A 96 1.71 -12.42 -0.38
N ASP A 97 2.21 -13.48 -1.03
CA ASP A 97 3.59 -13.56 -1.52
C ASP A 97 4.67 -13.36 -0.44
N ILE A 98 4.37 -13.78 0.78
CA ILE A 98 5.33 -13.78 1.88
C ILE A 98 6.27 -14.98 1.70
N ASN A 99 7.56 -14.74 1.48
CA ASN A 99 8.57 -15.80 1.53
C ASN A 99 8.76 -16.31 2.97
N PRO A 100 8.33 -17.54 3.31
CA PRO A 100 8.38 -18.05 4.67
C PRO A 100 9.76 -18.63 5.05
N VAL A 101 10.74 -18.60 4.15
CA VAL A 101 12.08 -19.15 4.44
C VAL A 101 12.79 -18.31 5.50
N LEU A 102 13.60 -18.93 6.35
CA LEU A 102 14.46 -18.19 7.28
C LEU A 102 15.41 -17.25 6.55
N ARG A 103 15.54 -16.03 7.08
CA ARG A 103 16.57 -15.11 6.64
C ARG A 103 17.95 -15.72 6.85
N ALA A 104 18.76 -15.79 5.80
CA ALA A 104 20.12 -16.31 5.86
C ALA A 104 21.09 -15.31 5.22
N ALA A 105 22.20 -15.04 5.91
CA ALA A 105 23.28 -14.25 5.33
C ALA A 105 23.96 -15.01 4.18
N ALA A 106 24.52 -14.28 3.22
CA ALA A 106 25.33 -14.89 2.18
C ALA A 106 26.51 -15.64 2.80
N THR A 107 26.81 -16.82 2.26
CA THR A 107 28.02 -17.58 2.55
C THR A 107 28.85 -17.72 1.27
N ASP A 108 30.09 -18.20 1.37
CA ASP A 108 30.95 -18.41 0.19
C ASP A 108 30.32 -19.36 -0.86
N SER A 109 29.33 -20.16 -0.46
CA SER A 109 28.66 -21.16 -1.29
C SER A 109 27.19 -20.87 -1.61
N MET A 110 26.57 -19.84 -0.99
CA MET A 110 25.14 -19.55 -1.16
C MET A 110 24.85 -18.05 -1.07
N PRO A 111 24.01 -17.49 -1.96
CA PRO A 111 23.56 -16.11 -1.86
C PRO A 111 22.73 -15.90 -0.58
N ALA A 112 22.63 -14.65 -0.13
CA ALA A 112 21.74 -14.29 0.96
C ALA A 112 20.30 -14.62 0.58
N VAL A 113 19.53 -15.12 1.55
CA VAL A 113 18.09 -15.36 1.41
C VAL A 113 17.37 -14.28 2.21
N ASN A 114 16.61 -13.44 1.51
CA ASN A 114 15.65 -12.54 2.13
C ASN A 114 14.37 -13.33 2.34
N GLY A 115 14.08 -13.69 3.58
CA GLY A 115 12.91 -14.46 3.94
C GLY A 115 12.36 -14.03 5.30
N CYS A 116 11.09 -14.31 5.49
CA CYS A 116 10.28 -13.87 6.61
C CYS A 116 10.01 -14.96 7.63
N GLY A 117 10.62 -16.14 7.50
CA GLY A 117 10.48 -17.23 8.45
C GLY A 117 10.79 -16.77 9.89
N ASN A 118 9.90 -17.13 10.80
CA ASN A 118 9.89 -16.78 12.23
C ASN A 118 9.77 -15.28 12.56
N GLN A 119 9.58 -14.41 11.56
CA GLN A 119 9.36 -12.99 11.84
C GLN A 119 7.93 -12.73 12.31
N THR A 120 7.80 -11.76 13.20
CA THR A 120 6.51 -11.24 13.65
C THR A 120 6.13 -10.06 12.77
N PHE A 121 4.96 -10.14 12.14
CA PHE A 121 4.40 -9.08 11.34
C PHE A 121 3.49 -8.23 12.23
N GLU A 122 3.56 -6.92 12.03
CA GLU A 122 2.69 -5.94 12.68
C GLU A 122 1.99 -5.11 11.60
N VAL A 123 0.67 -5.13 11.63
CA VAL A 123 -0.21 -4.44 10.69
C VAL A 123 -0.93 -3.32 11.42
N GLN A 124 -0.99 -2.15 10.79
CA GLN A 124 -1.86 -1.05 11.21
C GLN A 124 -2.61 -0.50 9.99
N ILE A 125 -3.89 -0.20 10.17
CA ILE A 125 -4.77 0.32 9.11
C ILE A 125 -5.16 1.75 9.49
N PHE A 126 -4.88 2.72 8.62
CA PHE A 126 -5.10 4.14 8.90
C PHE A 126 -6.36 4.67 8.21
N ASN A 127 -7.11 5.53 8.90
CA ASN A 127 -8.34 6.14 8.40
C ASN A 127 -8.10 7.32 7.44
N THR A 128 -9.14 7.74 6.72
CA THR A 128 -9.11 8.84 5.73
C THR A 128 -9.27 10.24 6.34
N ALA A 129 -9.00 10.41 7.64
CA ALA A 129 -9.09 11.72 8.29
C ALA A 129 -8.01 12.70 7.77
N PRO A 130 -8.18 14.03 7.94
CA PRO A 130 -7.16 15.02 7.57
C PRO A 130 -5.78 14.79 8.22
N THR A 131 -5.77 14.13 9.38
CA THR A 131 -4.58 13.57 10.01
C THR A 131 -4.87 12.09 10.27
N PRO A 132 -4.42 11.19 9.38
CA PRO A 132 -4.72 9.77 9.48
C PRO A 132 -4.30 9.20 10.82
N THR A 133 -5.21 8.48 11.48
CA THR A 133 -4.94 7.74 12.71
C THR A 133 -5.24 6.26 12.46
N ALA A 134 -4.51 5.38 13.15
CA ALA A 134 -4.74 3.95 13.04
C ALA A 134 -6.09 3.58 13.67
N TYR A 135 -6.88 2.75 12.99
CA TYR A 135 -8.08 2.16 13.56
C TYR A 135 -7.72 1.31 14.77
N SER A 136 -8.56 1.39 15.81
CA SER A 136 -8.38 0.51 16.97
C SER A 136 -8.84 -0.91 16.64
N CYS A 137 -8.34 -1.89 17.37
CA CYS A 137 -8.83 -3.26 17.32
C CYS A 137 -10.33 -3.37 17.63
N GLY A 138 -10.87 -2.44 18.42
CA GLY A 138 -12.31 -2.35 18.69
C GLY A 138 -13.10 -1.88 17.46
N ASP A 139 -12.52 -1.02 16.62
CA ASP A 139 -13.13 -0.58 15.36
C ASP A 139 -12.97 -1.65 14.27
N LEU A 140 -11.82 -2.32 14.21
CA LEU A 140 -11.54 -3.33 13.20
C LEU A 140 -12.29 -4.63 13.46
N GLN A 141 -12.62 -4.96 14.72
CA GLN A 141 -13.35 -6.19 15.07
C GLN A 141 -12.86 -7.43 14.29
N PRO A 142 -11.56 -7.76 14.36
CA PRO A 142 -11.05 -8.92 13.62
C PRO A 142 -11.79 -10.17 14.08
N ASN A 143 -12.34 -10.89 13.10
CA ASN A 143 -13.28 -11.97 13.32
C ASN A 143 -12.54 -13.23 13.79
N ILE A 144 -13.24 -14.01 14.60
CA ILE A 144 -12.87 -15.34 15.04
C ILE A 144 -13.56 -16.34 14.10
N PRO A 145 -12.83 -17.07 13.24
CA PRO A 145 -13.43 -18.01 12.29
C PRO A 145 -14.18 -19.17 12.95
N THR A 146 -14.10 -19.33 14.28
CA THR A 146 -14.90 -20.28 15.08
C THR A 146 -15.47 -19.62 16.34
N PRO A 147 -16.77 -19.74 16.65
CA PRO A 147 -17.32 -19.20 17.89
C PRO A 147 -16.63 -19.79 19.13
N GLY A 148 -15.94 -18.94 19.91
CA GLY A 148 -15.29 -19.32 21.17
C GLY A 148 -13.78 -19.58 21.12
N SER A 149 -13.10 -19.33 19.99
CA SER A 149 -11.63 -19.37 19.87
C SER A 149 -10.99 -17.97 19.96
N ASP A 150 -9.66 -17.92 20.09
CA ASP A 150 -8.90 -16.68 19.93
C ASP A 150 -8.98 -16.17 18.48
N ILE A 151 -8.73 -14.88 18.27
CA ILE A 151 -8.72 -14.24 16.95
C ILE A 151 -7.69 -14.95 16.05
N GLN A 152 -8.06 -15.28 14.81
CA GLN A 152 -7.22 -16.07 13.91
C GLN A 152 -7.14 -15.47 12.50
N ALA A 153 -5.98 -15.61 11.89
CA ALA A 153 -5.77 -15.49 10.45
C ALA A 153 -5.76 -16.88 9.82
N ILE A 154 -6.19 -16.95 8.57
CA ILE A 154 -6.07 -18.17 7.77
C ILE A 154 -4.76 -18.10 7.00
N GLU A 155 -3.80 -18.94 7.37
CA GLU A 155 -2.56 -19.13 6.63
C GLU A 155 -2.80 -20.16 5.52
N LEU A 156 -2.61 -19.71 4.29
CA LEU A 156 -2.62 -20.50 3.07
C LEU A 156 -1.19 -20.65 2.60
N ARG A 157 -0.73 -21.89 2.41
CA ARG A 157 0.59 -22.19 1.86
C ARG A 157 0.44 -22.91 0.55
N GLU A 158 1.35 -22.65 -0.38
CA GLU A 158 1.38 -23.37 -1.65
C GLU A 158 1.52 -24.88 -1.41
N GLY A 159 0.54 -25.66 -1.89
CA GLY A 159 0.55 -27.12 -1.76
C GLY A 159 0.19 -27.68 -0.38
N ALA A 160 -0.34 -26.87 0.55
CA ALA A 160 -0.81 -27.32 1.85
C ALA A 160 -2.28 -26.94 2.12
N GLU A 161 -2.91 -27.64 3.07
CA GLU A 161 -4.24 -27.30 3.55
C GLU A 161 -4.22 -25.96 4.34
N PRO A 162 -5.31 -25.17 4.31
CA PRO A 162 -5.43 -23.97 5.11
C PRO A 162 -5.22 -24.25 6.60
N THR A 163 -4.47 -23.39 7.27
CA THR A 163 -4.23 -23.52 8.71
C THR A 163 -4.59 -22.25 9.45
N TYR A 164 -5.26 -22.40 10.58
CA TYR A 164 -5.57 -21.26 11.43
C TYR A 164 -4.35 -20.89 12.29
N ARG A 165 -4.02 -19.60 12.30
CA ARG A 165 -2.94 -19.01 13.09
C ARG A 165 -3.50 -17.99 14.05
N GLY A 166 -3.14 -18.10 15.32
CA GLY A 166 -3.51 -17.10 16.31
C GLY A 166 -2.91 -15.75 15.91
N ILE A 167 -3.76 -14.72 15.92
CA ILE A 167 -3.33 -13.34 15.79
C ILE A 167 -3.64 -12.61 17.09
N THR A 168 -2.84 -11.60 17.39
CA THR A 168 -3.09 -10.70 18.52
C THR A 168 -3.49 -9.35 17.98
N CYS A 169 -4.56 -8.77 18.51
CA CYS A 169 -4.93 -7.40 18.21
C CYS A 169 -4.91 -6.59 19.51
N THR A 170 -3.95 -5.67 19.63
CA THR A 170 -3.79 -4.83 20.82
C THR A 170 -3.70 -3.36 20.41
N GLY A 171 -4.56 -2.51 21.00
CA GLY A 171 -4.61 -1.09 20.67
C GLY A 171 -5.06 -0.89 19.22
N SER A 172 -4.12 -0.63 18.33
CA SER A 172 -4.32 -0.44 16.88
C SER A 172 -3.42 -1.32 16.03
N THR A 173 -2.77 -2.32 16.64
CA THR A 173 -1.80 -3.19 15.96
C THR A 173 -2.33 -4.62 15.95
N ILE A 174 -2.42 -5.18 14.76
CA ILE A 174 -2.63 -6.61 14.54
C ILE A 174 -1.27 -7.26 14.36
N SER A 175 -1.01 -8.37 15.07
CA SER A 175 0.26 -9.06 15.02
C SER A 175 0.11 -10.56 14.86
N PHE A 176 0.93 -11.14 13.99
CA PHE A 176 0.99 -12.58 13.72
C PHE A 176 2.42 -12.99 13.34
N GLN A 177 2.78 -14.23 13.60
CA GLN A 177 4.10 -14.75 13.26
C GLN A 177 4.05 -15.56 11.97
N VAL A 178 5.00 -15.30 11.08
CA VAL A 178 5.23 -16.11 9.89
C VAL A 178 5.99 -17.37 10.32
N THR A 179 5.42 -18.53 10.04
CA THR A 179 6.08 -19.80 10.35
C THR A 179 7.15 -20.10 9.29
N ASP A 180 8.32 -20.58 9.73
CA ASP A 180 9.33 -21.11 8.79
C ASP A 180 8.77 -22.26 7.95
N PHE A 181 8.92 -22.15 6.63
CA PHE A 181 8.59 -23.20 5.69
C PHE A 181 9.57 -23.19 4.50
N PRO A 182 10.07 -24.36 4.06
CA PRO A 182 11.25 -24.41 3.19
C PRO A 182 11.00 -24.10 1.71
N ILE A 183 9.75 -24.08 1.24
CA ILE A 183 9.40 -23.85 -0.17
C ILE A 183 8.06 -23.12 -0.34
N GLY A 184 7.92 -22.34 -1.41
CA GLY A 184 6.66 -21.66 -1.76
C GLY A 184 6.36 -20.42 -0.92
N ASN A 185 5.32 -19.70 -1.30
CA ASN A 185 4.88 -18.49 -0.62
C ASN A 185 3.77 -18.78 0.40
N SER A 186 3.67 -17.91 1.40
CA SER A 186 2.58 -17.90 2.37
C SER A 186 1.65 -16.73 2.12
N ARG A 187 0.37 -16.95 2.40
CA ARG A 187 -0.69 -15.96 2.37
C ARG A 187 -1.46 -15.98 3.67
N TYR A 188 -1.78 -14.81 4.21
CA TYR A 188 -2.53 -14.62 5.43
C TYR A 188 -3.80 -13.84 5.13
N ASP A 189 -4.94 -14.46 5.41
CA ASP A 189 -6.25 -13.84 5.32
C ASP A 189 -6.70 -13.45 6.73
N ILE A 190 -6.75 -12.14 7.00
CA ILE A 190 -7.29 -11.57 8.24
C ILE A 190 -8.73 -11.16 7.98
N LEU A 191 -9.66 -11.79 8.66
CA LEU A 191 -11.10 -11.53 8.52
C LEU A 191 -11.56 -10.48 9.52
N PHE A 192 -12.56 -9.69 9.15
CA PHE A 192 -13.19 -8.69 9.98
C PHE A 192 -14.71 -8.82 9.88
N ASP A 193 -15.42 -8.43 10.93
CA ASP A 193 -16.89 -8.44 10.92
C ASP A 193 -17.47 -7.18 10.29
N ASP A 194 -17.39 -6.05 10.99
CA ASP A 194 -17.94 -4.76 10.57
C ASP A 194 -16.87 -3.65 10.57
N ALA A 195 -15.64 -3.99 10.15
CA ALA A 195 -14.55 -3.02 10.09
C ALA A 195 -14.86 -1.86 9.12
N PRO A 196 -14.45 -0.62 9.45
CA PRO A 196 -14.58 0.51 8.55
C PRO A 196 -13.82 0.30 7.22
N SER A 197 -14.49 0.57 6.10
CA SER A 197 -13.90 0.51 4.75
C SER A 197 -13.12 1.76 4.34
N ALA A 198 -13.22 2.85 5.10
CA ALA A 198 -12.56 4.12 4.80
C ALA A 198 -11.05 4.05 5.14
N ILE A 199 -10.27 3.47 4.25
CA ILE A 199 -8.83 3.25 4.45
C ILE A 199 -8.02 4.30 3.68
N SER A 200 -7.07 4.95 4.35
CA SER A 200 -6.09 5.82 3.71
C SER A 200 -4.84 5.05 3.28
N TYR A 201 -4.26 4.28 4.21
CA TYR A 201 -3.11 3.44 3.95
C TYR A 201 -2.99 2.33 4.98
N ILE A 202 -2.17 1.33 4.68
CA ILE A 202 -1.88 0.21 5.55
C ILE A 202 -0.36 0.14 5.71
N THR A 203 0.10 -0.04 6.95
CA THR A 203 1.50 -0.29 7.24
C THR A 203 1.69 -1.75 7.58
N LEU A 204 2.75 -2.35 7.05
CA LEU A 204 3.21 -3.68 7.43
C LEU A 204 4.67 -3.59 7.82
N VAL A 205 4.97 -4.01 9.05
CA VAL A 205 6.33 -4.00 9.59
C VAL A 205 6.68 -5.41 10.06
N SER A 206 7.82 -5.95 9.63
CA SER A 206 8.34 -7.21 10.16
C SER A 206 9.36 -6.95 11.27
N ARG A 207 9.34 -7.79 12.31
CA ARG A 207 10.30 -7.76 13.41
C ARG A 207 10.83 -9.17 13.69
N GLU A 208 12.09 -9.25 14.12
CA GLU A 208 12.65 -10.49 14.66
C GLU A 208 11.95 -10.82 15.98
N SER A 209 11.55 -12.09 16.15
CA SER A 209 10.88 -12.61 17.35
C SER A 209 11.81 -12.75 18.54
#